data_AF-A0A6I9NJU1-F1
#
_entry.id   AF-A0A6I9NJU1-F1
#
_cell.length_a   1.000
_cell.length_b   1.000
_cell.length_c   1.000
_cell.angle_alpha   90.00
_cell.angle_beta   90.00
_cell.angle_gamma   90.00
#
_symmetry.space_group_name_H-M   'P 1'
#
loop_
_entity.id
_entity.type
_entity.pdbx_description
1 polymer ?
#
loop_
_entity_poly.entity_id
_entity_poly.type
_entity_poly.pdbx_seq_one_letter_code
_entity_poly.pdbx_strand_id
1 'polypeptide(L)'
;MTPLWPNISPLPSGSNTEIPHPYPEFLADVQEWKKSLANFSSQVVGQTQVFLNGSAEECRFRECNLGNLICDAMIYNNIRFSDGLQWNHVSACIFNGGGVRTSIDERTRNGASLR
;
A
#
# COMPACT_ATOMS: atom_id res chain seq x y z
N MET A 1 16.46 -44.04 19.54
CA MET A 1 15.84 -42.71 19.59
C MET A 1 16.40 -41.90 18.43
N THR A 2 15.72 -41.91 17.29
CA THR A 2 16.08 -41.11 16.11
C THR A 2 15.13 -39.91 16.01
N PRO A 3 15.60 -38.71 15.63
CA PRO A 3 14.76 -37.52 15.62
C PRO A 3 13.80 -37.56 14.43
N LEU A 4 12.51 -37.36 14.70
CA LEU A 4 11.42 -37.19 13.72
C LEU A 4 11.33 -35.71 13.28
N TRP A 5 12.30 -35.25 12.49
CA TRP A 5 12.12 -34.01 11.72
C TRP A 5 12.46 -34.30 10.26
N PRO A 6 11.54 -34.06 9.30
CA PRO A 6 11.88 -34.20 7.90
C PRO A 6 12.86 -33.09 7.50
N ASN A 7 13.93 -33.47 6.81
CA ASN A 7 14.93 -32.57 6.23
C ASN A 7 14.24 -31.49 5.37
N ILE A 8 14.34 -30.23 5.79
CA ILE A 8 13.94 -29.09 4.97
C ILE A 8 15.15 -28.74 4.08
N SER A 9 15.14 -29.23 2.84
CA SER A 9 16.06 -28.75 1.81
C SER A 9 15.72 -27.31 1.41
N PRO A 10 16.71 -26.47 1.03
CA PRO A 10 16.45 -25.10 0.62
C PRO A 10 15.75 -25.06 -0.73
N LEU A 11 14.70 -24.24 -0.86
CA LEU A 11 13.97 -24.04 -2.11
C LEU A 11 14.83 -23.30 -3.14
N PRO A 12 14.83 -23.69 -4.43
CA PRO A 12 15.54 -22.96 -5.46
C PRO A 12 14.82 -21.64 -5.79
N SER A 13 15.61 -20.58 -5.91
CA SER A 13 15.16 -19.26 -6.35
C SER A 13 14.84 -19.28 -7.84
N GLY A 14 13.56 -19.37 -8.19
CA GLY A 14 13.07 -19.12 -9.54
C GLY A 14 12.28 -20.27 -10.15
N SER A 15 10.98 -20.33 -9.87
CA SER A 15 9.96 -20.82 -10.80
C SER A 15 8.59 -20.45 -10.25
N ASN A 16 7.69 -20.06 -11.15
CA ASN A 16 6.30 -19.80 -10.82
C ASN A 16 5.71 -21.06 -10.18
N THR A 17 5.05 -20.85 -9.05
CA THR A 17 4.74 -21.85 -8.04
C THR A 17 3.80 -22.94 -8.57
N GLU A 18 4.33 -24.05 -9.07
CA GLU A 18 3.61 -25.32 -9.23
C GLU A 18 3.62 -26.12 -7.92
N ILE A 19 3.31 -25.46 -6.80
CA ILE A 19 2.83 -26.19 -5.62
C ILE A 19 1.31 -26.22 -5.81
N PRO A 20 0.71 -27.38 -6.16
CA PRO A 20 -0.73 -27.46 -6.30
C PRO A 20 -1.36 -26.98 -5.00
N HIS A 21 -2.18 -25.94 -5.07
CA HIS A 21 -2.97 -25.54 -3.93
C HIS A 21 -3.78 -26.78 -3.51
N PRO A 22 -3.63 -27.28 -2.26
CA PRO A 22 -4.21 -28.57 -1.87
C PRO A 22 -5.74 -28.62 -2.00
N TYR A 23 -6.39 -27.48 -2.24
CA TYR A 23 -7.83 -27.28 -2.30
C TYR A 23 -8.20 -26.49 -3.58
N PRO A 24 -8.62 -27.17 -4.67
CA PRO A 24 -8.99 -26.50 -5.93
C PRO A 24 -10.26 -25.65 -5.81
N GLU A 25 -11.16 -25.98 -4.88
CA GLU A 25 -12.37 -25.20 -4.57
C GLU A 25 -12.00 -23.83 -3.99
N PHE A 26 -11.05 -23.77 -3.06
CA PHE A 26 -10.56 -22.51 -2.48
C PHE A 26 -9.90 -21.60 -3.54
N LEU A 27 -9.21 -22.18 -4.53
CA LEU A 27 -8.64 -21.40 -5.63
C LEU A 27 -9.73 -20.75 -6.49
N ALA A 28 -10.84 -21.46 -6.71
CA ALA A 28 -11.98 -20.92 -7.46
C ALA A 28 -12.60 -19.71 -6.72
N ASP A 29 -12.78 -19.81 -5.41
CA ASP A 29 -13.29 -18.70 -4.59
C ASP A 29 -12.37 -17.48 -4.62
N VAL A 30 -11.05 -17.68 -4.48
CA VAL A 30 -10.07 -16.59 -4.57
C VAL A 30 -10.09 -15.92 -5.94
N GLN A 31 -10.22 -16.71 -7.02
CA GLN A 31 -10.34 -16.18 -8.38
C GLN A 31 -11.62 -15.36 -8.55
N GLU A 32 -12.72 -15.77 -7.92
CA GLU A 32 -13.97 -15.01 -7.96
C GLU A 32 -13.84 -13.68 -7.20
N TRP A 33 -13.29 -13.67 -5.98
CA TRP A 33 -13.06 -12.44 -5.23
C TRP A 33 -12.11 -11.47 -5.94
N LYS A 34 -11.10 -11.99 -6.65
CA LYS A 34 -10.18 -11.19 -7.47
C LYS A 34 -10.91 -10.38 -8.53
N LYS A 35 -12.01 -10.88 -9.12
CA LYS A 35 -12.78 -10.13 -10.13
C LYS A 35 -13.40 -8.88 -9.53
N SER A 36 -14.01 -9.00 -8.35
CA SER A 36 -14.59 -7.85 -7.64
C SER A 36 -13.51 -6.83 -7.24
N LEU A 37 -12.35 -7.31 -6.78
CA LEU A 37 -11.22 -6.44 -6.42
C LEU A 37 -10.62 -5.73 -7.63
N ALA A 38 -10.53 -6.39 -8.79
CA ALA A 38 -10.00 -5.78 -10.01
C ALA A 38 -10.85 -4.61 -10.50
N ASN A 39 -12.19 -4.73 -10.41
CA ASN A 39 -13.07 -3.62 -10.72
C ASN A 39 -12.87 -2.48 -9.71
N PHE A 40 -12.90 -2.80 -8.41
CA PHE A 40 -12.73 -1.83 -7.34
C PHE A 40 -11.42 -1.04 -7.45
N SER A 41 -10.30 -1.70 -7.71
CA SER A 41 -8.97 -1.06 -7.81
C SER A 41 -8.77 -0.26 -9.10
N SER A 42 -9.64 -0.43 -10.10
CA SER A 42 -9.60 0.35 -11.33
C SER A 42 -10.37 1.68 -11.25
N GLN A 43 -11.11 1.91 -10.16
CA GLN A 43 -11.92 3.11 -9.99
C GLN A 43 -11.05 4.32 -9.65
N VAL A 44 -11.34 5.45 -10.30
CA VAL A 44 -10.70 6.73 -10.00
C VAL A 44 -11.23 7.27 -8.68
N VAL A 45 -10.33 7.50 -7.73
CA VAL A 45 -10.64 8.06 -6.40
C VAL A 45 -10.54 9.59 -6.43
N GLY A 46 -9.63 10.13 -7.24
CA GLY A 46 -9.39 11.55 -7.37
C GLY A 46 -8.34 11.87 -8.42
N GLN A 47 -8.03 13.15 -8.59
CA GLN A 47 -7.03 13.61 -9.55
C GLN A 47 -6.03 14.55 -8.86
N THR A 48 -4.76 14.47 -9.25
CA THR A 48 -3.72 15.42 -8.86
C THR A 48 -3.38 16.35 -10.01
N GLN A 49 -3.18 17.63 -9.72
CA GLN A 49 -2.74 18.64 -10.70
C GLN A 49 -1.22 18.86 -10.66
N VAL A 50 -0.53 18.20 -9.73
CA VAL A 50 0.92 18.31 -9.54
C VAL A 50 1.54 16.92 -9.52
N PHE A 51 2.80 16.83 -9.96
CA PHE A 51 3.60 15.63 -9.82
C PHE A 51 3.77 15.30 -8.34
N LEU A 52 3.30 14.12 -7.91
CA LEU A 52 3.50 13.64 -6.54
C LEU A 52 4.78 12.81 -6.51
N ASN A 53 5.86 13.44 -6.04
CA ASN A 53 7.17 12.84 -6.06
C ASN A 53 7.36 11.90 -4.87
N GLY A 54 7.38 10.60 -5.17
CA GLY A 54 7.62 9.52 -4.22
C GLY A 54 8.94 8.79 -4.45
N SER A 55 9.89 9.40 -5.16
CA SER A 55 11.18 8.76 -5.43
C SER A 55 12.01 8.58 -4.16
N ALA A 56 12.92 7.61 -4.17
CA ALA A 56 13.75 7.31 -3.02
C ALA A 56 14.74 8.46 -2.71
N GLU A 57 15.20 9.16 -3.75
CA GLU A 57 16.12 10.30 -3.67
C GLU A 57 15.47 11.48 -2.95
N GLU A 58 14.16 11.62 -3.08
CA GLU A 58 13.39 12.73 -2.54
C GLU A 58 12.96 12.41 -1.12
N CYS A 59 12.05 11.43 -0.97
CA CYS A 59 11.37 11.19 0.31
C CYS A 59 12.28 10.61 1.41
N ARG A 60 13.51 10.14 1.10
CA ARG A 60 14.43 9.60 2.11
C ARG A 60 15.52 10.57 2.55
N PHE A 61 15.80 11.59 1.75
CA PHE A 61 16.90 12.52 2.00
C PHE A 61 16.42 13.95 2.22
N ARG A 62 15.17 14.26 1.87
CA ARG A 62 14.54 15.55 2.10
C ARG A 62 13.03 15.44 2.22
N GLU A 63 12.39 16.57 2.43
CA GLU A 63 10.93 16.69 2.38
C GLU A 63 10.41 16.40 0.97
N CYS A 64 9.33 15.63 0.87
CA CYS A 64 8.67 15.34 -0.39
C CYS A 64 7.17 15.59 -0.30
N ASN A 65 6.58 16.12 -1.37
CA ASN A 65 5.16 16.51 -1.38
C ASN A 65 4.20 15.34 -1.22
N LEU A 66 4.55 14.14 -1.70
CA LEU A 66 3.75 12.92 -1.47
C LEU A 66 3.78 12.52 0.01
N GLY A 67 4.90 12.70 0.71
CA GLY A 67 4.99 12.48 2.15
C GLY A 67 4.09 13.43 2.94
N ASN A 68 4.07 14.71 2.56
CA ASN A 68 3.16 15.71 3.15
C ASN A 68 1.70 15.32 2.94
N LEU A 69 1.32 14.97 1.70
CA LEU A 69 -0.04 14.53 1.37
C LEU A 69 -0.47 13.31 2.22
N ILE A 70 0.42 12.32 2.40
CA ILE A 70 0.13 11.14 3.23
C ILE A 70 -0.09 11.56 4.69
N CYS A 71 0.77 12.41 5.24
CA CYS A 71 0.63 12.84 6.63
C CYS A 71 -0.61 13.72 6.87
N ASP A 72 -0.96 14.59 5.92
CA ASP A 72 -2.20 15.37 5.98
C ASP A 72 -3.43 14.44 5.97
N ALA A 73 -3.42 13.41 5.11
CA ALA A 73 -4.48 12.40 5.08
C ALA A 73 -4.56 11.59 6.39
N MET A 74 -3.41 11.27 7.01
CA MET A 74 -3.36 10.59 8.31
C MET A 74 -3.93 11.45 9.43
N ILE A 75 -3.57 12.74 9.49
CA ILE A 75 -4.12 13.68 10.47
C ILE A 75 -5.63 13.80 10.26
N TYR A 76 -6.06 14.03 9.01
CA TYR A 76 -7.49 14.13 8.66
C TYR A 76 -8.28 12.89 9.09
N ASN A 77 -7.76 11.69 8.82
CA ASN A 77 -8.38 10.44 9.22
C ASN A 77 -8.42 10.24 10.75
N ASN A 78 -7.61 10.98 11.52
CA ASN A 78 -7.59 10.94 12.98
C ASN A 78 -8.27 12.16 13.63
N ILE A 79 -8.92 13.03 12.84
CA ILE A 79 -9.83 14.03 13.39
C ILE A 79 -11.02 13.30 14.01
N ARG A 80 -11.22 13.50 15.31
CA ARG A 80 -12.31 12.88 16.09
C ARG A 80 -13.10 13.98 16.79
N PHE A 81 -13.01 14.04 18.11
CA PHE A 81 -13.73 14.98 18.95
C PHE A 81 -12.77 15.99 19.55
N SER A 82 -13.17 17.27 19.51
CA SER A 82 -12.55 18.34 20.29
C SER A 82 -13.20 18.34 21.68
N ASP A 83 -12.39 18.42 22.73
CA ASP A 83 -12.82 18.53 24.12
C ASP A 83 -13.01 20.00 24.57
N GLY A 84 -12.91 20.95 23.63
CA GLY A 84 -12.96 22.39 23.90
C GLY A 84 -11.67 23.01 24.43
N LEU A 85 -10.72 22.21 24.90
CA LEU A 85 -9.37 22.64 25.31
C LEU A 85 -8.35 22.48 24.19
N GLN A 86 -8.56 21.48 23.33
CA GLN A 86 -7.74 21.19 22.16
C GLN A 86 -8.62 21.07 20.92
N TRP A 87 -8.13 21.59 19.79
CA TRP A 87 -8.86 21.50 18.53
C TRP A 87 -8.95 20.06 18.00
N ASN A 88 -7.95 19.21 18.29
CA ASN A 88 -7.96 17.76 18.06
C ASN A 88 -6.97 17.06 19.00
N HIS A 89 -7.19 15.78 19.28
CA HIS A 89 -6.30 14.94 20.10
C HIS A 89 -4.95 14.64 19.41
N VAL A 90 -4.92 14.65 18.07
CA VAL A 90 -3.72 14.39 17.27
C VAL A 90 -3.51 15.51 16.24
N SER A 91 -2.35 16.16 16.29
CA SER A 91 -2.01 17.29 15.41
C SER A 91 -0.72 17.10 14.60
N ALA A 92 -0.06 15.96 14.75
CA ALA A 92 1.22 15.69 14.11
C ALA A 92 1.26 14.28 13.53
N CYS A 93 2.01 14.12 12.44
CA CYS A 93 2.26 12.86 11.77
C CYS A 93 3.76 12.74 11.47
N ILE A 94 4.29 11.52 11.60
CA ILE A 94 5.64 11.16 11.17
C ILE A 94 5.49 9.96 10.25
N PHE A 95 6.03 10.06 9.04
CA PHE A 95 6.02 8.98 8.06
C PHE A 95 7.43 8.72 7.54
N ASN A 96 7.86 7.46 7.56
CA ASN A 96 9.21 7.11 7.12
C ASN A 96 9.29 7.12 5.59
N GLY A 97 10.30 7.79 5.03
CA GLY A 97 10.50 7.87 3.58
C GLY A 97 10.62 6.51 2.88
N GLY A 98 11.08 5.47 3.57
CA GLY A 98 11.16 4.10 3.04
C GLY A 98 9.79 3.45 2.76
N GLY A 99 8.72 3.96 3.36
CA GLY A 99 7.33 3.55 3.15
C GLY A 99 6.74 4.09 1.84
N VAL A 100 7.29 5.18 1.30
CA VAL A 100 6.94 5.67 -0.05
C VAL A 100 7.73 4.88 -1.08
N ARG A 101 7.03 4.27 -2.04
CA ARG A 101 7.61 3.29 -2.99
C ARG A 101 7.53 3.71 -4.44
N THR A 102 6.68 4.67 -4.77
CA THR A 102 6.43 5.09 -6.16
C THR A 102 5.89 6.51 -6.21
N SER A 103 6.14 7.19 -7.32
CA SER A 103 5.60 8.52 -7.61
C SER A 103 4.27 8.41 -8.37
N ILE A 104 3.44 9.45 -8.29
CA ILE A 104 2.22 9.57 -9.09
C ILE A 104 2.38 10.77 -10.02
N ASP A 105 2.32 10.49 -11.32
CA ASP A 105 2.48 11.47 -12.38
C ASP A 105 1.12 12.11 -12.73
N GLU A 106 1.08 13.44 -12.79
CA GLU A 106 -0.10 14.25 -13.14
C GLU A 106 -0.55 14.07 -14.59
N ARG A 107 0.32 13.56 -15.45
CA ARG A 107 0.04 13.31 -16.88
C ARG A 107 -0.38 11.88 -17.12
N THR A 108 0.14 10.95 -16.34
CA THR A 108 -0.22 9.54 -16.44
C THR A 108 -1.66 9.36 -15.96
N ARG A 109 -2.55 8.90 -16.84
CA ARG A 109 -4.02 8.81 -16.62
C ARG A 109 -4.70 10.14 -16.25
N ASN A 110 -4.27 11.27 -16.82
CA ASN A 110 -4.81 12.61 -16.49
C ASN A 110 -4.74 12.93 -14.98
N GLY A 111 -3.69 12.44 -14.31
CA GLY A 111 -3.47 12.65 -12.88
C GLY A 111 -4.40 11.84 -11.99
N ALA A 112 -5.15 10.88 -12.55
CA ALA A 112 -6.10 10.06 -11.80
C ALA A 112 -5.37 9.07 -10.88
N SER A 113 -5.65 9.16 -9.57
CA SER A 113 -5.28 8.15 -8.58
C SER A 113 -6.38 7.10 -8.50
N LEU A 114 -5.99 5.83 -8.59
CA LEU A 114 -6.89 4.69 -8.48
C LEU A 114 -6.98 4.18 -7.04
N ARG A 115 -7.93 3.30 -6.76
CA ARG A 115 -8.26 2.82 -5.41
C ARG A 115 -7.39 1.67 -4.93
#